data_AF-A0A7K7NPN5-F1
#
_entry.id   AF-A0A7K7NPN5-F1
#
_cell.length_a   1.000
_cell.length_b   1.000
_cell.length_c   1.000
_cell.angle_alpha   90.00
_cell.angle_beta   90.00
_cell.angle_gamma   90.00
#
_symmetry.space_group_name_H-M   'P 1'
#
loop_
_entity.id
_entity.type
_entity.pdbx_description
1 polymer ?
#
loop_
_entity_poly.entity_id
_entity_poly.type
_entity_poly.pdbx_seq_one_letter_code
_entity_poly.pdbx_strand_id
1 'polypeptide(L)'
;PQVSFTLELEFSCSVLLDRAEVTLEASSDSTEATLEDNVVHLSAPIRYEPDLFLSSDANLHRYEVHPLGTFPHGPGPEFKTTVKVQNFGCYLVRNITLHMALPALGYRHTTFLSVTRVLADNATCMLRTPPEEPRQWGTATVVPVHPEDLLHVDR
;
A
#
# COMPACT_ATOMS: atom_id res chain seq x y z
N PRO A 1 7.30 16.97 -52.67
CA PRO A 1 6.19 16.47 -51.81
C PRO A 1 6.72 16.00 -50.45
N GLN A 2 6.13 16.47 -49.37
CA GLN A 2 6.44 16.02 -48.00
C GLN A 2 5.40 15.00 -47.58
N VAL A 3 5.83 13.91 -46.94
CA VAL A 3 4.95 12.86 -46.41
C VAL A 3 5.15 12.83 -44.89
N SER A 4 4.06 12.64 -44.15
CA SER A 4 4.06 12.52 -42.69
C SER A 4 3.51 11.16 -42.30
N PHE A 5 4.15 10.51 -41.34
CA PHE A 5 3.75 9.22 -40.81
C PHE A 5 3.56 9.33 -39.29
N THR A 6 2.60 8.57 -38.75
CA THR A 6 2.43 8.36 -37.31
C THR A 6 2.78 6.91 -37.02
N LEU A 7 3.66 6.69 -36.05
CA LEU A 7 4.06 5.36 -35.58
C LEU A 7 3.54 5.18 -34.16
N GLU A 8 2.73 4.15 -33.94
CA GLU A 8 2.27 3.74 -32.62
C GLU A 8 3.01 2.47 -32.21
N LEU A 9 3.62 2.51 -31.02
CA LEU A 9 4.44 1.43 -30.48
C LEU A 9 3.84 1.01 -29.14
N GLU A 10 3.62 -0.29 -28.97
CA GLU A 10 3.14 -0.88 -27.73
C GLU A 10 4.25 -1.70 -27.07
N PHE A 11 4.48 -1.47 -25.78
CA PHE A 11 5.45 -2.23 -25.00
C PHE A 11 4.80 -3.46 -24.38
N SER A 12 5.43 -4.62 -24.55
CA SER A 12 4.97 -5.84 -23.89
C SER A 12 5.18 -5.77 -22.37
N CYS A 13 4.30 -6.39 -21.61
CA CYS A 13 4.41 -6.48 -20.15
C CYS A 13 5.48 -7.48 -19.64
N SER A 14 6.40 -7.92 -20.51
CA SER A 14 7.42 -8.92 -20.17
C SER A 14 8.71 -8.31 -19.63
N VAL A 15 9.01 -7.06 -19.99
CA VAL A 15 10.29 -6.41 -19.70
C VAL A 15 10.06 -4.94 -19.35
N LEU A 16 10.78 -4.46 -18.33
CA LEU A 16 10.85 -3.04 -18.00
C LEU A 16 12.02 -2.42 -18.76
N LEU A 17 11.73 -1.37 -19.53
CA LEU A 17 12.71 -0.59 -20.29
C LEU A 17 12.82 0.79 -19.67
N ASP A 18 14.02 1.34 -19.57
CA ASP A 18 14.23 2.70 -19.06
C ASP A 18 14.02 3.76 -20.16
N ARG A 19 14.23 3.38 -21.42
CA ARG A 19 14.08 4.25 -22.59
C ARG A 19 13.49 3.51 -23.78
N ALA A 20 12.80 4.25 -24.62
CA ALA A 20 12.45 3.87 -25.98
C ALA A 20 13.45 4.53 -26.93
N GLU A 21 14.01 3.78 -27.87
CA GLU A 21 14.91 4.29 -28.90
C GLU A 21 14.37 3.86 -30.27
N VAL A 22 14.25 4.82 -31.18
CA VAL A 22 13.74 4.60 -32.54
C VAL A 22 14.69 5.26 -33.52
N THR A 23 15.26 4.45 -34.42
CA THR A 23 16.04 4.94 -35.56
C THR A 23 15.17 4.88 -36.80
N LEU A 24 15.07 6.00 -37.50
CA LEU A 24 14.37 6.11 -38.78
C LEU A 24 15.42 6.45 -39.83
N GLU A 25 15.49 5.63 -40.88
CA GLU A 25 16.38 5.82 -42.02
C GLU A 25 15.54 5.91 -43.30
N ALA A 26 15.78 6.94 -44.09
CA ALA A 26 15.18 7.09 -45.42
C ALA A 26 16.18 6.64 -46.49
N SER A 27 15.75 5.77 -47.40
CA SER A 27 16.61 5.30 -48.50
C SER A 27 15.89 5.41 -49.85
N SER A 28 16.67 5.58 -50.92
CA SER A 28 16.20 5.62 -52.32
C SER A 28 17.13 4.80 -53.22
N ASP A 29 16.63 4.36 -54.37
CA ASP A 29 17.43 3.66 -55.38
C ASP A 29 18.33 4.62 -56.20
N SER A 30 18.25 5.92 -55.97
CA SER A 30 19.11 6.93 -56.59
C SER A 30 20.50 6.96 -55.97
N THR A 31 21.50 7.38 -56.75
CA THR A 31 22.84 7.66 -56.21
C THR A 31 22.83 9.02 -55.51
N GLU A 32 23.04 9.02 -54.20
CA GLU A 32 23.08 10.23 -53.36
C GLU A 32 24.49 10.51 -52.83
N ALA A 33 24.83 11.79 -52.67
CA ALA A 33 26.14 12.24 -52.19
C ALA A 33 26.17 12.48 -50.67
N THR A 34 25.00 12.69 -50.04
CA THR A 34 24.83 12.94 -48.61
C THR A 34 23.91 11.87 -48.05
N LEU A 35 24.50 10.88 -47.36
CA LEU A 35 23.74 9.79 -46.73
C LEU A 35 23.48 10.05 -45.23
N GLU A 36 24.26 10.96 -44.64
CA GLU A 36 24.27 11.21 -43.20
C GLU A 36 23.03 11.97 -42.70
N ASP A 37 22.29 12.64 -43.59
CA ASP A 37 21.06 13.38 -43.28
C ASP A 37 19.79 12.54 -43.44
N ASN A 38 19.93 11.28 -43.88
CA ASN A 38 18.82 10.35 -44.05
C ASN A 38 18.42 9.63 -42.76
N VAL A 39 19.18 9.82 -41.66
CA VAL A 39 18.97 9.10 -40.39
C VAL A 39 18.58 10.07 -39.28
N VAL A 40 17.51 9.73 -38.55
CA VAL A 40 17.15 10.40 -37.29
C VAL A 40 17.03 9.38 -36.16
N HIS A 41 17.55 9.76 -34.99
CA HIS A 41 17.48 8.99 -33.76
C HIS A 41 16.56 9.68 -32.77
N LEU A 42 15.50 9.00 -32.37
CA LEU A 42 14.54 9.46 -31.37
C LEU A 42 14.75 8.66 -30.09
N SER A 43 14.70 9.34 -28.95
CA SER A 43 14.70 8.66 -27.66
C SER A 43 13.81 9.33 -26.63
N ALA A 44 13.05 8.52 -25.91
CA ALA A 44 12.16 8.97 -24.84
C ALA A 44 12.35 8.12 -23.58
N PRO A 45 12.41 8.73 -22.38
CA PRO A 45 12.42 7.96 -21.14
C PRO A 45 11.06 7.30 -20.89
N ILE A 46 11.08 6.08 -20.36
CA ILE A 46 9.86 5.36 -19.96
C ILE A 46 9.73 5.42 -18.44
N ARG A 47 8.52 5.74 -17.98
CA ARG A 47 8.17 5.75 -16.55
C ARG A 47 7.02 4.77 -16.34
N TYR A 48 7.13 4.00 -15.26
CA TYR A 48 6.12 3.03 -14.87
C TYR A 48 5.48 3.48 -13.57
N GLU A 49 4.16 3.35 -13.52
CA GLU A 49 3.37 3.50 -12.31
C GLU A 49 2.80 2.13 -11.93
N PRO A 50 3.04 1.64 -10.71
CA PRO A 50 2.45 0.39 -10.27
C PRO A 50 0.98 0.61 -9.92
N ASP A 51 0.10 -0.25 -10.42
CA ASP A 51 -1.31 -0.24 -10.07
C ASP A 51 -1.56 -1.20 -8.90
N LEU A 52 -1.26 -0.70 -7.69
CA LEU A 52 -1.46 -1.43 -6.44
C LEU A 52 -2.75 -0.99 -5.75
N PHE A 53 -3.60 -1.95 -5.42
CA PHE A 53 -4.84 -1.74 -4.70
C PHE A 53 -4.80 -2.36 -3.31
N LEU A 54 -5.17 -1.55 -2.32
CA LEU A 54 -5.27 -1.96 -0.92
C LEU A 54 -6.73 -2.05 -0.52
N SER A 55 -7.14 -3.19 0.03
CA SER A 55 -8.48 -3.37 0.60
C SER A 55 -8.40 -4.00 1.99
N SER A 56 -9.42 -3.74 2.81
CA SER A 56 -9.55 -4.31 4.13
C SER A 56 -10.97 -4.79 4.37
N ASP A 57 -11.11 -5.91 5.06
CA ASP A 57 -12.38 -6.50 5.48
C ASP A 57 -12.31 -6.91 6.95
N ALA A 58 -13.38 -6.67 7.71
CA ALA A 58 -13.42 -6.98 9.13
C ALA A 58 -14.68 -7.79 9.48
N ASN A 59 -14.54 -8.80 10.35
CA ASN A 59 -15.67 -9.61 10.79
C ASN A 59 -16.68 -8.82 11.65
N LEU A 60 -16.23 -7.75 12.30
CA LEU A 60 -17.04 -6.93 13.19
C LEU A 60 -16.63 -5.46 13.05
N HIS A 61 -17.57 -4.62 12.60
CA HIS A 61 -17.34 -3.17 12.40
C HIS A 61 -17.78 -2.33 13.61
N ARG A 62 -18.57 -2.90 14.51
CA ARG A 62 -19.07 -2.23 15.71
C ARG A 62 -19.16 -3.23 16.85
N TYR A 63 -18.69 -2.83 18.02
CA TYR A 63 -18.90 -3.56 19.25
C TYR A 63 -19.53 -2.64 20.29
N GLU A 64 -20.68 -3.06 20.82
CA GLU A 64 -21.37 -2.35 21.89
C GLU A 64 -20.81 -2.81 23.23
N VAL A 65 -20.18 -1.87 23.94
CA VAL A 65 -19.64 -2.13 25.27
C VAL A 65 -20.77 -2.07 26.27
N HIS A 66 -20.90 -3.11 27.08
CA HIS A 66 -21.92 -3.19 28.11
C HIS A 66 -21.34 -2.89 29.50
N PRO A 67 -22.16 -2.42 30.46
CA PRO A 67 -21.71 -2.12 31.81
C PRO A 67 -21.05 -3.33 32.49
N LEU A 68 -20.07 -3.04 33.37
CA LEU A 68 -19.36 -4.07 34.14
C LEU A 68 -20.32 -5.05 34.81
N GLY A 69 -20.09 -6.37 34.62
CA GLY A 69 -20.84 -7.43 35.30
C GLY A 69 -21.97 -8.08 34.49
N THR A 70 -22.24 -7.64 33.25
CA THR A 70 -23.23 -8.28 32.36
C THR A 70 -22.69 -9.41 31.49
N PHE A 71 -21.37 -9.53 31.32
CA PHE A 71 -20.72 -10.55 30.47
C PHE A 71 -19.76 -11.45 31.26
N PRO A 72 -19.55 -12.70 30.82
CA PRO A 72 -18.62 -13.62 31.47
C PRO A 72 -17.19 -13.07 31.44
N HIS A 73 -16.43 -13.38 32.50
CA HIS A 73 -15.03 -12.99 32.64
C HIS A 73 -14.18 -13.56 31.48
N GLY A 74 -13.81 -12.70 30.53
CA GLY A 74 -13.03 -13.06 29.35
C GLY A 74 -12.56 -11.84 28.54
N PRO A 75 -11.65 -12.02 27.56
CA PRO A 75 -10.97 -10.92 26.85
C PRO A 75 -11.85 -10.11 25.88
N GLY A 76 -13.19 -10.27 25.90
CA GLY A 76 -14.09 -9.66 24.94
C GLY A 76 -14.16 -10.42 23.60
N PRO A 77 -14.83 -9.85 22.58
CA PRO A 77 -14.95 -10.48 21.27
C PRO A 77 -13.63 -10.44 20.49
N GLU A 78 -13.45 -11.40 19.59
CA GLU A 78 -12.32 -11.41 18.65
C GLU A 78 -12.65 -10.57 17.40
N PHE A 79 -11.83 -9.57 17.14
CA PHE A 79 -11.86 -8.78 15.91
C PHE A 79 -10.83 -9.34 14.94
N LYS A 80 -11.31 -9.74 13.76
CA LYS A 80 -10.47 -10.19 12.65
C LYS A 80 -10.55 -9.17 11.54
N THR A 81 -9.43 -8.51 11.27
CA THR A 81 -9.26 -7.63 10.11
C THR A 81 -8.32 -8.32 9.12
N THR A 82 -8.78 -8.47 7.88
CA THR A 82 -8.00 -8.99 6.76
C THR A 82 -7.62 -7.82 5.87
N VAL A 83 -6.34 -7.68 5.54
CA VAL A 83 -5.84 -6.67 4.60
C VAL A 83 -5.31 -7.39 3.36
N LYS A 84 -5.66 -6.91 2.17
CA LYS A 84 -5.25 -7.47 0.89
C LYS A 84 -4.54 -6.40 0.07
N VAL A 85 -3.38 -6.77 -0.47
CA VAL A 85 -2.64 -5.99 -1.47
C VAL A 85 -2.77 -6.71 -2.79
N GLN A 86 -3.27 -6.03 -3.82
CA GLN A 86 -3.48 -6.58 -5.15
C GLN A 86 -2.71 -5.74 -6.16
N ASN A 87 -2.12 -6.39 -7.17
CA ASN A 87 -1.51 -5.71 -8.31
C ASN A 87 -2.44 -5.88 -9.51
N PHE A 88 -3.05 -4.79 -9.96
CA PHE A 88 -3.85 -4.73 -11.19
C PHE A 88 -3.00 -4.35 -12.41
N GLY A 89 -1.75 -3.92 -12.18
CA GLY A 89 -0.80 -3.62 -13.23
C GLY A 89 -0.25 -4.88 -13.88
N CYS A 90 0.23 -4.75 -15.11
CA CYS A 90 0.76 -5.89 -15.84
C CYS A 90 2.20 -6.26 -15.45
N TYR A 91 2.94 -5.35 -14.81
CA TYR A 91 4.31 -5.60 -14.37
C TYR A 91 4.35 -6.14 -12.94
N LEU A 92 5.23 -7.12 -12.70
CA LEU A 92 5.47 -7.65 -11.36
C LEU A 92 6.15 -6.59 -10.48
N VAL A 93 5.51 -6.24 -9.37
CA VAL A 93 6.10 -5.39 -8.33
C VAL A 93 6.73 -6.27 -7.25
N ARG A 94 8.02 -6.05 -6.95
CA ARG A 94 8.78 -6.81 -5.95
C ARG A 94 9.04 -5.94 -4.71
N ASN A 95 9.37 -6.59 -3.59
CA ASN A 95 9.78 -5.94 -2.35
C ASN A 95 8.75 -4.96 -1.77
N ILE A 96 7.46 -5.28 -1.94
CA ILE A 96 6.37 -4.49 -1.36
C ILE A 96 6.44 -4.63 0.17
N THR A 97 6.45 -3.49 0.86
CA THR A 97 6.38 -3.43 2.32
C THR A 97 5.14 -2.62 2.72
N LEU A 98 4.25 -3.23 3.49
CA LEU A 98 3.09 -2.56 4.05
C LEU A 98 3.35 -2.23 5.52
N HIS A 99 3.28 -0.94 5.86
CA HIS A 99 3.30 -0.47 7.24
C HIS A 99 1.86 -0.16 7.68
N MET A 100 1.44 -0.82 8.76
CA MET A 100 0.11 -0.64 9.33
C MET A 100 0.19 -0.31 10.81
N ALA A 101 -0.52 0.73 11.23
CA ALA A 101 -0.71 1.07 12.63
C ALA A 101 -1.98 0.39 13.14
N LEU A 102 -1.85 -0.39 14.21
CA LEU A 102 -2.99 -1.02 14.87
C LEU A 102 -3.29 -0.29 16.17
N PRO A 103 -4.55 0.12 16.41
CA PRO A 103 -4.92 0.72 17.68
C PRO A 103 -4.76 -0.31 18.80
N ALA A 104 -4.03 0.05 19.85
CA ALA A 104 -3.78 -0.82 21.00
C ALA A 104 -3.94 -0.11 22.34
N LEU A 105 -3.69 1.21 22.38
CA LEU A 105 -3.63 2.02 23.59
C LEU A 105 -4.67 3.15 23.54
N GLY A 106 -5.47 3.26 24.60
CA GLY A 106 -6.44 4.31 24.82
C GLY A 106 -5.88 5.41 25.72
N TYR A 107 -6.78 6.20 26.31
CA TYR A 107 -6.39 7.26 27.25
C TYR A 107 -5.49 6.73 28.38
N ARG A 108 -4.44 7.48 28.71
CA ARG A 108 -3.39 7.10 29.69
C ARG A 108 -2.72 5.75 29.45
N HIS A 109 -2.48 5.39 28.18
CA HIS A 109 -1.79 4.14 27.81
C HIS A 109 -2.48 2.87 28.36
N THR A 110 -3.80 2.95 28.54
CA THR A 110 -4.60 1.77 28.89
C THR A 110 -4.73 0.87 27.66
N THR A 111 -4.32 -0.40 27.78
CA THR A 111 -4.45 -1.34 26.68
C THR A 111 -5.92 -1.72 26.53
N PHE A 112 -6.49 -1.49 25.35
CA PHE A 112 -7.89 -1.85 25.06
C PHE A 112 -8.01 -2.85 23.89
N LEU A 113 -6.96 -3.00 23.10
CA LEU A 113 -6.86 -4.01 22.05
C LEU A 113 -5.49 -4.66 22.11
N SER A 114 -5.46 -5.97 21.88
CA SER A 114 -4.23 -6.76 21.79
C SER A 114 -4.28 -7.65 20.56
N VAL A 115 -3.15 -7.73 19.86
CA VAL A 115 -3.02 -8.61 18.69
C VAL A 115 -2.74 -10.02 19.20
N THR A 116 -3.70 -10.91 19.03
CA THR A 116 -3.59 -12.31 19.47
C THR A 116 -2.88 -13.18 18.44
N ARG A 117 -3.04 -12.88 17.15
CA ARG A 117 -2.45 -13.64 16.05
C ARG A 117 -2.31 -12.78 14.79
N VAL A 118 -1.23 -13.02 14.06
CA VAL A 118 -1.04 -12.50 12.70
C VAL A 118 -0.99 -13.68 11.75
N LEU A 119 -1.84 -13.65 10.72
CA LEU A 119 -1.87 -14.65 9.65
C LEU A 119 -1.48 -13.95 8.35
N ALA A 120 -0.59 -14.57 7.59
CA ALA A 120 -0.10 -14.05 6.32
C ALA A 120 -0.16 -15.14 5.25
N ASP A 121 -0.55 -14.76 4.04
CA ASP A 121 -0.48 -15.60 2.85
C ASP A 121 0.48 -14.94 1.86
N ASN A 122 1.51 -15.69 1.43
CA ASN A 122 2.59 -15.20 0.56
C ASN A 122 3.30 -13.91 1.03
N ALA A 123 3.32 -13.66 2.34
CA ALA A 123 3.98 -12.52 2.95
C ALA A 123 4.63 -12.89 4.29
N THR A 124 5.61 -12.10 4.71
CA THR A 124 6.17 -12.15 6.07
C THR A 124 5.73 -10.92 6.84
N CYS A 125 5.32 -11.11 8.09
CA CYS A 125 4.82 -10.03 8.93
C CYS A 125 5.64 -9.94 10.21
N MET A 126 5.91 -8.72 10.65
CA MET A 126 6.54 -8.43 11.94
C MET A 126 5.64 -7.49 12.74
N LEU A 127 5.15 -7.97 13.88
CA LEU A 127 4.44 -7.13 14.82
C LEU A 127 5.46 -6.38 15.69
N ARG A 128 5.35 -5.06 15.72
CA ARG A 128 6.11 -4.21 16.65
C ARG A 128 5.19 -3.81 17.79
N THR A 129 5.49 -4.27 19.00
CA THR A 129 4.79 -3.82 20.20
C THR A 129 5.20 -2.38 20.54
N PRO A 130 4.28 -1.56 21.07
CA PRO A 130 4.65 -0.27 21.64
C PRO A 130 5.72 -0.47 22.74
N PRO A 131 6.61 0.51 22.97
CA PRO A 131 7.50 0.49 24.13
C PRO A 131 6.66 0.38 25.41
N GLU A 132 7.00 -0.57 26.30
CA GLU A 132 6.37 -0.70 27.61
C GLU A 132 6.81 0.47 28.50
N GLU A 133 5.86 1.32 28.91
CA GLU A 133 6.06 2.19 30.08
C GLU A 133 5.72 1.41 31.37
N PRO A 134 6.51 1.55 32.45
CA PRO A 134 6.33 0.74 33.66
C PRO A 134 4.96 0.98 34.29
N ARG A 135 4.11 -0.06 34.28
CA ARG A 135 2.75 -0.04 34.85
C ARG A 135 2.79 -0.12 36.37
N GLN A 136 2.27 0.90 37.06
CA GLN A 136 1.88 0.77 38.47
C GLN A 136 0.53 0.06 38.54
N TRP A 137 0.54 -1.19 38.98
CA TRP A 137 -0.63 -2.02 39.19
C TRP A 137 -1.44 -1.50 40.39
N GLY A 138 -2.58 -0.88 40.13
CA GLY A 138 -3.54 -0.46 41.15
C GLY A 138 -4.92 -0.18 40.54
N THR A 139 -5.85 -1.13 40.70
CA THR A 139 -7.32 -0.97 40.56
C THR A 139 -7.83 -0.22 39.32
N ALA A 140 -7.88 -0.88 38.17
CA ALA A 140 -8.56 -0.35 36.98
C ALA A 140 -10.07 -0.63 37.04
N THR A 141 -10.84 0.26 37.66
CA THR A 141 -12.26 0.44 37.33
C THR A 141 -12.36 0.96 35.89
N VAL A 142 -13.22 0.37 35.07
CA VAL A 142 -13.53 0.94 33.75
C VAL A 142 -14.23 2.27 33.98
N VAL A 143 -13.50 3.37 33.78
CA VAL A 143 -14.07 4.72 33.80
C VAL A 143 -14.70 4.96 32.43
N PRO A 144 -16.00 5.29 32.34
CA PRO A 144 -16.60 5.71 31.09
C PRO A 144 -15.86 6.94 30.56
N VAL A 145 -15.29 6.84 29.37
CA VAL A 145 -14.70 7.99 28.67
C VAL A 145 -15.84 8.73 27.98
N HIS A 146 -16.09 9.98 28.33
CA HIS A 146 -17.16 10.76 27.72
C HIS A 146 -16.69 11.25 26.33
N PRO A 147 -17.57 11.34 25.31
CA PRO A 147 -17.19 11.79 23.97
C PRO A 147 -16.37 13.09 23.92
N GLU A 148 -16.61 14.06 24.82
CA GLU A 148 -15.79 15.27 24.92
C GLU A 148 -14.33 15.03 25.32
N ASP A 149 -14.03 13.97 26.07
CA ASP A 149 -12.66 13.63 26.47
C ASP A 149 -11.82 13.15 25.27
N LEU A 150 -12.47 12.68 24.20
CA LEU A 150 -11.83 12.27 22.94
C LEU A 150 -11.57 13.46 22.00
N LEU A 151 -12.17 14.63 22.26
CA LEU A 151 -11.94 15.85 21.49
C LEU A 151 -10.62 16.56 21.85
N HIS A 152 -9.98 16.13 22.94
CA HIS A 152 -8.70 16.66 23.42
C HIS A 152 -7.49 15.86 22.95
N VAL A 153 -7.63 15.01 21.94
CA VAL A 153 -6.46 14.44 21.26
C VAL A 153 -5.83 15.55 20.43
N ASP A 154 -4.86 16.22 21.04
CA ASP A 154 -4.13 17.35 20.48
C ASP A 154 -3.55 17.08 19.08
N ARG A 155 -3.52 18.18 18.33
CA ARG A 155 -2.98 18.40 16.98
C ARG A 155 -1.51 18.02 16.81
#